data_AF-A0A285NTH9-F1
#
_entry.id   AF-A0A285NTH9-F1
#
_cell.length_a   1.000
_cell.length_b   1.000
_cell.length_c   1.000
_cell.angle_alpha   90.00
_cell.angle_beta   90.00
_cell.angle_gamma   90.00
#
_symmetry.space_group_name_H-M   'P 1'
#
loop_
_entity.id
_entity.type
_entity.pdbx_description
1 polymer ?
#
loop_
_entity_poly.entity_id
_entity_poly.type
_entity_poly.pdbx_seq_one_letter_code
_entity_poly.pdbx_strand_id
1 'polypeptide(L)'
;MEIVEKHTKNLEKIEETVRESIRFIKNEALKFPDVEKLISDSNTFFEERKTVTRFVNHHFKQKKLNKWEIRKAVADIFDKLDLEIEEDSPEKIIFMLFTDALSELIPSPAPLIFFYQGNPLVKKHGIIVDFNLLPELLTKIEELDDYKKHQIVLDLFPEDETIIEGVSLKLAQLNFLILNLLDKALYEEAVPFEKITVEKNGKLTIDKNMLIFSVVSIFAALYEGITGEKQQFKGSFYTAELSKYFVKIKSFVKKVISDKDEFDYLLYVSKLEEASIENRIVTVRDYETQKNVFEESLRRNDVDTYEKIESIFWLLGIRNINPVLLVRYYNGDDIIYYLFELFRQAQDGGFLSERFIKEAKNFLKKLFRYPYISKGFLNQKTLDKPVKLLYSEDALFNAEYFYFTQRYDRYLDMQELIKEKNEDISLKNLLAQYYLKKISKDELTGWLALSKTKEGEFLYYLLTENLNNLPQDNPYRYIADLYTVKASQQDIFNILGEEGTYTLILRILGYYPFDSTLKNLANLRFEV
;
A
#
# COMPACT_ATOMS: atom_id res chain seq x y z
N MET A 1 -4.06 12.28 17.08
CA MET A 1 -4.86 11.08 17.38
C MET A 1 -6.26 11.55 17.76
N GLU A 2 -6.99 12.14 16.80
CA GLU A 2 -8.10 13.06 17.09
C GLU A 2 -9.32 12.40 17.78
N ILE A 3 -9.65 11.15 17.44
CA ILE A 3 -10.77 10.42 18.04
C ILE A 3 -10.50 10.11 19.52
N VAL A 4 -9.31 9.61 19.85
CA VAL A 4 -8.94 9.29 21.24
C VAL A 4 -8.85 10.56 22.08
N GLU A 5 -8.29 11.63 21.52
CA GLU A 5 -8.20 12.94 22.17
C GLU A 5 -9.58 13.54 22.44
N LYS A 6 -10.52 13.47 21.49
CA LYS A 6 -11.93 13.91 21.63
C LYS A 6 -12.63 13.29 22.85
N HIS A 7 -12.30 12.04 23.20
CA HIS A 7 -12.94 11.30 24.28
C HIS A 7 -12.15 11.27 25.59
N THR A 8 -10.97 11.88 25.62
CA THR A 8 -10.11 11.94 26.80
C THR A 8 -10.46 13.16 27.65
N LYS A 9 -11.06 12.93 28.83
CA LYS A 9 -11.58 14.03 29.66
C LYS A 9 -10.70 14.39 30.86
N ASN A 10 -9.91 13.44 31.38
CA ASN A 10 -9.10 13.64 32.57
C ASN A 10 -7.68 13.10 32.37
N LEU A 11 -6.75 14.00 32.01
CA LEU A 11 -5.36 13.65 31.75
C LEU A 11 -4.62 13.24 33.02
N GLU A 12 -4.84 13.91 34.15
CA GLU A 12 -4.18 13.59 35.43
C GLU A 12 -4.45 12.14 35.85
N LYS A 13 -5.71 11.71 35.72
CA LYS A 13 -6.13 10.33 36.00
C LYS A 13 -5.43 9.31 35.09
N ILE A 14 -5.22 9.66 33.82
CA ILE A 14 -4.49 8.81 32.86
C ILE A 14 -3.01 8.75 33.26
N GLU A 15 -2.39 9.90 33.52
CA GLU A 15 -0.97 9.98 33.91
C GLU A 15 -0.67 9.21 35.20
N GLU A 16 -1.55 9.28 36.19
CA GLU A 16 -1.45 8.49 37.42
C GLU A 16 -1.52 6.99 37.12
N THR A 17 -2.52 6.57 36.33
CA THR A 17 -2.68 5.17 35.91
C THR A 17 -1.47 4.66 35.15
N VAL A 18 -0.93 5.45 34.22
CA VAL A 18 0.28 5.14 33.46
C VAL A 18 1.48 4.92 34.39
N ARG A 19 1.70 5.84 35.34
CA ARG A 19 2.80 5.74 36.31
C ARG A 19 2.71 4.49 37.17
N GLU A 20 1.50 4.19 37.66
CA GLU A 20 1.25 3.00 38.47
C GLU A 20 1.44 1.71 37.68
N SER A 21 0.97 1.66 36.44
CA SER A 21 1.15 0.51 35.54
C SER A 21 2.62 0.25 35.22
N ILE A 22 3.40 1.29 34.91
CA ILE A 22 4.84 1.13 34.66
C ILE A 22 5.54 0.56 35.89
N ARG A 23 5.26 1.13 37.07
CA ARG A 23 5.83 0.65 38.33
C ARG A 23 5.43 -0.80 38.60
N PHE A 24 4.17 -1.15 38.35
CA PHE A 24 3.67 -2.52 38.50
C PHE A 24 4.43 -3.48 37.58
N ILE A 25 4.45 -3.22 36.27
CA ILE A 25 5.08 -4.09 35.27
C ILE A 25 6.56 -4.34 35.60
N LYS A 26 7.31 -3.27 35.90
CA LYS A 26 8.74 -3.38 36.26
C LYS A 26 8.93 -4.18 37.55
N ASN A 27 8.12 -3.94 38.58
CA ASN A 27 8.23 -4.67 39.85
C ASN A 27 7.88 -6.16 39.72
N GLU A 28 6.86 -6.49 38.94
CA GLU A 28 6.51 -7.89 38.69
C GLU A 28 7.61 -8.59 37.88
N ALA A 29 8.19 -7.91 36.89
CA ALA A 29 9.28 -8.46 36.09
C ALA A 29 10.54 -8.78 36.90
N LEU A 30 10.90 -7.94 37.89
CA LEU A 30 12.06 -8.16 38.77
C LEU A 30 11.98 -9.45 39.60
N LYS A 31 10.81 -10.09 39.70
CA LYS A 31 10.65 -11.39 40.36
C LYS A 31 11.26 -12.54 39.55
N PHE A 32 11.47 -12.33 38.26
CA PHE A 32 11.93 -13.35 37.33
C PHE A 32 13.30 -12.93 36.75
N PRO A 33 14.34 -13.77 36.90
CA PRO A 33 15.66 -13.45 36.38
C PRO A 33 15.70 -13.49 34.84
N ASP A 34 14.81 -14.27 34.22
CA ASP A 34 14.71 -14.46 32.77
C ASP A 34 13.29 -14.92 32.37
N VAL A 35 13.02 -14.94 31.06
CA VAL A 35 11.72 -15.37 30.50
C VAL A 35 11.46 -16.85 30.76
N GLU A 36 12.49 -17.70 30.72
CA GLU A 36 12.35 -19.15 30.94
C GLU A 36 11.76 -19.42 32.32
N LYS A 37 12.21 -18.74 33.37
CA LYS A 37 11.65 -18.86 34.72
C LYS A 37 10.19 -18.41 34.82
N LEU A 38 9.81 -17.37 34.08
CA LEU A 38 8.42 -16.91 34.06
C LEU A 38 7.48 -17.93 33.39
N ILE A 39 7.94 -18.61 32.34
CA ILE A 39 7.08 -19.52 31.53
C ILE A 39 7.29 -21.02 31.81
N SER A 40 8.33 -21.40 32.55
CA SER A 40 8.72 -22.82 32.77
C SER A 40 7.73 -23.64 33.59
N ASP A 41 6.98 -22.99 34.49
CA ASP A 41 5.95 -23.62 35.32
C ASP A 41 4.60 -22.99 35.02
N SER A 42 3.65 -23.82 34.59
CA SER A 42 2.29 -23.40 34.25
C SER A 42 1.57 -22.77 35.44
N ASN A 43 1.86 -23.19 36.68
CA ASN A 43 1.27 -22.58 37.87
C ASN A 43 1.84 -21.17 38.09
N THR A 44 3.14 -21.00 37.94
CA THR A 44 3.81 -19.71 38.08
C THR A 44 3.27 -18.70 37.07
N PHE A 45 3.22 -19.08 35.78
CA PHE A 45 2.67 -18.22 34.73
C PHE A 45 1.19 -17.86 34.98
N PHE A 46 0.40 -18.83 35.45
CA PHE A 46 -1.02 -18.63 35.75
C PHE A 46 -1.26 -17.68 36.94
N GLU A 47 -0.46 -17.78 38.00
CA GLU A 47 -0.53 -16.85 39.13
C GLU A 47 -0.08 -15.44 38.74
N GLU A 48 0.91 -15.33 37.85
CA GLU A 48 1.31 -14.02 37.30
C GLU A 48 0.17 -13.40 36.49
N ARG A 49 -0.45 -14.17 35.57
CA ARG A 49 -1.63 -13.71 34.83
C ARG A 49 -2.74 -13.24 35.77
N LYS A 50 -3.05 -13.97 36.85
CA LYS A 50 -4.05 -13.54 37.85
C LYS A 50 -3.67 -12.23 38.53
N THR A 51 -2.40 -12.06 38.88
CA THR A 51 -1.89 -10.85 39.54
C THR A 51 -2.06 -9.64 38.64
N VAL A 52 -1.69 -9.78 37.37
CA VAL A 52 -1.91 -8.78 36.32
C VAL A 52 -3.40 -8.45 36.16
N THR A 53 -4.27 -9.45 36.01
CA THR A 53 -5.72 -9.24 35.87
C THR A 53 -6.33 -8.53 37.10
N ARG A 54 -5.86 -8.83 38.31
CA ARG A 54 -6.30 -8.14 39.54
C ARG A 54 -5.88 -6.68 39.52
N PHE A 55 -4.64 -6.40 39.14
CA PHE A 55 -4.14 -5.04 38.99
C PHE A 55 -4.97 -4.24 37.99
N VAL A 56 -5.19 -4.79 36.78
CA VAL A 56 -6.00 -4.15 35.75
C VAL A 56 -7.42 -3.85 36.25
N ASN A 57 -8.08 -4.81 36.88
CA ASN A 57 -9.42 -4.59 37.42
C ASN A 57 -9.44 -3.51 38.51
N HIS A 58 -8.41 -3.43 39.36
CA HIS A 58 -8.35 -2.39 40.39
C HIS A 58 -8.10 -1.00 39.76
N HIS A 59 -7.06 -0.86 38.93
CA HIS A 59 -6.60 0.44 38.47
C HIS A 59 -7.36 0.98 37.26
N PHE A 60 -7.94 0.14 36.40
CA PHE A 60 -8.66 0.59 35.22
C PHE A 60 -10.17 0.56 35.41
N LYS A 61 -10.70 -0.55 35.93
CA LYS A 61 -12.15 -0.72 36.10
C LYS A 61 -12.69 0.05 37.31
N GLN A 62 -12.05 -0.01 38.48
CA GLN A 62 -12.55 0.72 39.66
C GLN A 62 -12.31 2.23 39.57
N LYS A 63 -11.20 2.69 38.96
CA LYS A 63 -11.03 4.11 38.61
C LYS A 63 -11.96 4.54 37.46
N LYS A 64 -12.77 3.64 36.90
CA LYS A 64 -13.77 3.91 35.83
C LYS A 64 -13.14 4.60 34.62
N LEU A 65 -12.00 4.10 34.12
CA LEU A 65 -11.48 4.56 32.83
C LEU A 65 -12.39 4.04 31.71
N ASN A 66 -12.70 4.89 30.75
CA ASN A 66 -13.42 4.46 29.54
C ASN A 66 -12.44 3.85 28.51
N LYS A 67 -12.96 3.14 27.49
CA LYS A 67 -12.15 2.48 26.46
C LYS A 67 -11.14 3.40 25.75
N TRP A 68 -11.46 4.68 25.56
CA TRP A 68 -10.59 5.67 24.92
C TRP A 68 -9.45 6.10 25.83
N GLU A 69 -9.76 6.34 27.11
CA GLU A 69 -8.76 6.64 28.14
C GLU A 69 -7.81 5.45 28.32
N ILE A 70 -8.32 4.22 28.23
CA ILE A 70 -7.50 2.99 28.25
C ILE A 70 -6.56 2.94 27.05
N ARG A 71 -7.06 3.15 25.81
CA ARG A 71 -6.23 3.18 24.60
C ARG A 71 -5.08 4.17 24.71
N LYS A 72 -5.37 5.38 25.20
CA LYS A 72 -4.35 6.40 25.46
C LYS A 72 -3.34 5.97 26.52
N ALA A 73 -3.82 5.48 27.66
CA ALA A 73 -2.95 5.02 28.75
C ALA A 73 -2.01 3.90 28.29
N VAL A 74 -2.50 2.96 27.49
CA VAL A 74 -1.70 1.85 26.97
C VAL A 74 -0.58 2.33 26.05
N ALA A 75 -0.87 3.25 25.13
CA ALA A 75 0.16 3.85 24.28
C ALA A 75 1.24 4.55 25.13
N ASP A 76 0.83 5.37 26.10
CA ASP A 76 1.74 6.07 27.00
C ASP A 76 2.56 5.12 27.90
N ILE A 77 2.01 3.96 28.29
CA ILE A 77 2.72 2.92 29.04
C ILE A 77 3.79 2.29 28.17
N PHE A 78 3.46 1.90 26.94
CA PHE A 78 4.41 1.28 26.02
C PHE A 78 5.60 2.20 25.76
N ASP A 79 5.33 3.46 25.40
CA ASP A 79 6.37 4.46 25.10
C ASP A 79 7.31 4.71 26.29
N LYS A 80 6.81 4.63 27.53
CA LYS A 80 7.60 4.86 28.76
C LYS A 80 8.27 3.63 29.33
N LEU A 81 7.81 2.43 28.97
CA LEU A 81 8.52 1.20 29.33
C LEU A 81 9.80 1.06 28.51
N ASP A 82 9.85 1.67 27.32
CA ASP A 82 10.99 1.61 26.39
C ASP A 82 11.36 0.15 26.06
N LEU A 83 10.34 -0.66 25.76
CA LEU A 83 10.50 -2.08 25.47
C LEU A 83 11.09 -2.26 24.06
N GLU A 84 12.18 -3.01 23.97
CA GLU A 84 12.67 -3.53 22.70
C GLU A 84 11.82 -4.73 22.27
N ILE A 85 11.23 -4.66 21.07
CA ILE A 85 10.30 -5.69 20.58
C ILE A 85 11.04 -6.95 20.13
N GLU A 86 12.28 -6.81 19.70
CA GLU A 86 13.12 -7.90 19.20
C GLU A 86 13.67 -8.76 20.34
N GLU A 87 13.75 -8.21 21.55
CA GLU A 87 14.25 -8.92 22.73
C GLU A 87 13.10 -9.50 23.55
N ASP A 88 13.27 -10.73 24.03
CA ASP A 88 12.32 -11.34 24.97
C ASP A 88 12.78 -11.06 26.40
N SER A 89 11.94 -10.34 27.16
CA SER A 89 12.19 -9.99 28.55
C SER A 89 10.95 -10.29 29.42
N PRO A 90 11.13 -10.56 30.73
CA PRO A 90 10.00 -10.70 31.64
C PRO A 90 9.08 -9.46 31.62
N GLU A 91 9.64 -8.26 31.49
CA GLU A 91 8.87 -7.01 31.36
C GLU A 91 7.94 -7.03 30.14
N LYS A 92 8.45 -7.47 28.98
CA LYS A 92 7.66 -7.61 27.76
C LYS A 92 6.54 -8.63 27.91
N ILE A 93 6.82 -9.81 28.48
CA ILE A 93 5.79 -10.85 28.69
C ILE A 93 4.70 -10.35 29.66
N ILE A 94 5.07 -9.69 30.75
CA ILE A 94 4.12 -9.11 31.70
C ILE A 94 3.31 -7.97 31.06
N PHE A 95 3.94 -7.13 30.24
CA PHE A 95 3.23 -6.13 29.44
C PHE A 95 2.22 -6.77 28.46
N MET A 96 2.58 -7.91 27.86
CA MET A 96 1.67 -8.66 26.99
C MET A 96 0.48 -9.21 27.78
N LEU A 97 0.69 -9.81 28.95
CA LEU A 97 -0.40 -10.23 29.85
C LEU A 97 -1.28 -9.06 30.28
N PHE A 98 -0.66 -7.90 30.54
CA PHE A 98 -1.34 -6.68 30.95
C PHE A 98 -2.26 -6.14 29.86
N THR A 99 -1.79 -6.11 28.61
CA THR A 99 -2.58 -5.68 27.47
C THR A 99 -3.73 -6.64 27.14
N ASP A 100 -3.54 -7.95 27.34
CA ASP A 100 -4.64 -8.92 27.21
C ASP A 100 -5.72 -8.71 28.28
N ALA A 101 -5.33 -8.53 29.54
CA ALA A 101 -6.27 -8.24 30.62
C ALA A 101 -7.04 -6.92 30.41
N LEU A 102 -6.44 -5.92 29.75
CA LEU A 102 -7.12 -4.70 29.37
C LEU A 102 -8.13 -4.90 28.24
N SER A 103 -7.75 -5.68 27.21
CA SER A 103 -8.63 -6.01 26.09
C SER A 103 -9.87 -6.80 26.51
N GLU A 104 -9.79 -7.59 27.59
CA GLU A 104 -10.92 -8.32 28.20
C GLU A 104 -11.90 -7.42 29.00
N LEU A 105 -11.61 -6.12 29.20
CA LEU A 105 -12.55 -5.21 29.86
C LEU A 105 -13.82 -4.98 29.02
N ILE A 106 -14.95 -4.65 29.65
CA ILE A 106 -16.21 -4.37 28.95
C ILE A 106 -16.64 -2.91 29.21
N PRO A 107 -16.84 -2.08 28.17
CA PRO A 107 -16.60 -2.36 26.75
C PRO A 107 -15.11 -2.52 26.43
N SER A 108 -14.78 -3.40 25.46
CA SER A 108 -13.39 -3.71 25.14
C SER A 108 -12.69 -2.52 24.50
N PRO A 109 -11.47 -2.16 24.95
CA PRO A 109 -10.63 -1.19 24.27
C PRO A 109 -9.94 -1.77 23.03
N ALA A 110 -10.03 -3.08 22.76
CA ALA A 110 -9.43 -3.70 21.58
C ALA A 110 -9.99 -3.09 20.27
N PRO A 111 -9.17 -3.00 19.20
CA PRO A 111 -7.74 -3.30 19.16
C PRO A 111 -6.90 -2.21 19.86
N LEU A 112 -5.81 -2.62 20.51
CA LEU A 112 -4.80 -1.72 21.10
C LEU A 112 -3.68 -1.48 20.08
N ILE A 113 -3.18 -0.24 20.01
CA ILE A 113 -2.10 0.16 19.09
C ILE A 113 -0.92 0.67 19.91
N PHE A 114 0.29 0.25 19.54
CA PHE A 114 1.56 0.72 20.09
C PHE A 114 2.38 1.34 18.96
N PHE A 115 3.30 2.26 19.26
CA PHE A 115 4.20 2.83 18.27
C PHE A 115 5.65 2.49 18.63
N TYR A 116 6.29 1.63 17.82
CA TYR A 116 7.68 1.25 18.00
C TYR A 116 8.54 1.87 16.90
N GLN A 117 9.47 2.74 17.28
CA GLN A 117 10.32 3.50 16.34
C GLN A 117 9.49 4.23 15.25
N GLY A 118 8.30 4.70 15.61
CA GLY A 118 7.35 5.36 14.70
C GLY A 118 6.46 4.41 13.87
N ASN A 119 6.64 3.10 13.98
CA ASN A 119 5.80 2.11 13.29
C ASN A 119 4.65 1.65 14.18
N PRO A 120 3.40 1.67 13.70
CA PRO A 120 2.24 1.20 14.45
C PRO A 120 2.23 -0.32 14.55
N LEU A 121 1.90 -0.83 15.73
CA LEU A 121 1.78 -2.25 16.02
C LEU A 121 0.44 -2.51 16.68
N VAL A 122 -0.33 -3.39 16.07
CA VAL A 122 -1.68 -3.70 16.55
C VAL A 122 -1.64 -4.99 17.35
N LYS A 123 -2.02 -4.91 18.63
CA LYS A 123 -2.19 -6.08 19.49
C LYS A 123 -3.30 -6.96 18.90
N LYS A 124 -2.99 -8.22 18.64
CA LYS A 124 -3.98 -9.25 18.30
C LYS A 124 -4.24 -10.16 19.51
N HIS A 125 -5.42 -10.75 19.50
CA HIS A 125 -5.88 -11.71 20.47
C HIS A 125 -4.97 -12.94 20.51
N GLY A 126 -4.68 -13.45 21.71
CA GLY A 126 -3.78 -14.60 21.93
C GLY A 126 -4.10 -15.81 21.04
N ILE A 127 -5.37 -16.20 20.91
CA ILE A 127 -5.82 -17.26 19.95
C ILE A 127 -5.22 -17.08 18.55
N ILE A 128 -5.16 -15.87 18.01
CA ILE A 128 -4.67 -15.61 16.66
C ILE A 128 -3.14 -15.74 16.61
N VAL A 129 -2.45 -15.19 17.62
CA VAL A 129 -0.98 -15.13 17.68
C VAL A 129 -0.39 -16.47 18.10
N ASP A 130 -0.84 -17.05 19.21
CA ASP A 130 -0.29 -18.25 19.85
C ASP A 130 -0.41 -19.49 18.95
N PHE A 131 -1.44 -19.53 18.09
CA PHE A 131 -1.67 -20.61 17.13
C PHE A 131 -1.27 -20.25 15.71
N ASN A 132 -0.62 -19.09 15.50
CA ASN A 132 -0.15 -18.60 14.21
C ASN A 132 -1.24 -18.63 13.11
N LEU A 133 -2.42 -18.12 13.44
CA LEU A 133 -3.59 -18.18 12.55
C LEU A 133 -3.71 -17.00 11.59
N LEU A 134 -2.90 -15.96 11.76
CA LEU A 134 -3.02 -14.73 10.97
C LEU A 134 -2.99 -15.00 9.45
N PRO A 135 -2.03 -15.78 8.89
CA PRO A 135 -2.01 -16.05 7.45
C PRO A 135 -3.27 -16.79 6.98
N GLU A 136 -3.70 -17.82 7.73
CA GLU A 136 -4.88 -18.61 7.39
C GLU A 136 -6.17 -17.78 7.43
N LEU A 137 -6.33 -16.93 8.44
CA LEU A 137 -7.49 -16.05 8.56
C LEU A 137 -7.53 -15.02 7.43
N LEU A 138 -6.40 -14.41 7.08
CA LEU A 138 -6.33 -13.47 5.95
C LEU A 138 -6.70 -14.16 4.63
N THR A 139 -6.17 -15.35 4.35
CA THR A 139 -6.59 -16.12 3.16
C THR A 139 -8.08 -16.42 3.17
N LYS A 140 -8.65 -16.80 4.32
CA LYS A 140 -10.11 -17.05 4.42
C LYS A 140 -10.95 -15.79 4.23
N ILE A 141 -10.44 -14.63 4.64
CA ILE A 141 -11.08 -13.33 4.40
C ILE A 141 -10.98 -12.96 2.91
N GLU A 142 -9.83 -13.19 2.28
CA GLU A 142 -9.64 -12.99 0.84
C GLU A 142 -10.55 -13.90 -0.01
N GLU A 143 -10.87 -15.11 0.47
CA GLU A 143 -11.80 -16.03 -0.21
C GLU A 143 -13.30 -15.67 -0.04
N LEU A 144 -13.63 -14.67 0.78
CA LEU A 144 -15.02 -14.20 0.92
C LEU A 144 -15.55 -13.61 -0.40
N ASP A 145 -16.87 -13.54 -0.54
CA ASP A 145 -17.56 -13.07 -1.75
C ASP A 145 -17.08 -11.69 -2.23
N ASP A 146 -16.36 -11.68 -3.36
CA ASP A 146 -15.72 -10.48 -3.87
C ASP A 146 -16.73 -9.41 -4.30
N TYR A 147 -17.85 -9.80 -4.92
CA TYR A 147 -18.89 -8.86 -5.33
C TYR A 147 -19.41 -8.06 -4.13
N LYS A 148 -19.68 -8.74 -3.01
CA LYS A 148 -20.14 -8.11 -1.78
C LYS A 148 -19.07 -7.27 -1.10
N LYS A 149 -17.79 -7.67 -1.16
CA LYS A 149 -16.69 -6.83 -0.66
C LYS A 149 -16.63 -5.51 -1.43
N HIS A 150 -16.78 -5.55 -2.75
CA HIS A 150 -16.79 -4.34 -3.57
C HIS A 150 -17.97 -3.44 -3.23
N GLN A 151 -19.17 -4.00 -3.05
CA GLN A 151 -20.32 -3.22 -2.58
C GLN A 151 -20.07 -2.56 -1.23
N ILE A 152 -19.52 -3.29 -0.24
CA ILE A 152 -19.14 -2.70 1.05
C ILE A 152 -18.13 -1.57 0.84
N VAL A 153 -17.08 -1.76 0.04
CA VAL A 153 -16.06 -0.74 -0.22
C VAL A 153 -16.69 0.54 -0.78
N LEU A 154 -17.57 0.42 -1.78
CA LEU A 154 -18.19 1.57 -2.44
C LEU A 154 -19.17 2.32 -1.52
N ASP A 155 -19.85 1.62 -0.61
CA ASP A 155 -20.76 2.26 0.35
C ASP A 155 -20.02 2.82 1.58
N LEU A 156 -18.88 2.22 1.94
CA LEU A 156 -18.09 2.58 3.12
C LEU A 156 -17.14 3.75 2.87
N PHE A 157 -16.48 3.76 1.73
CA PHE A 157 -15.49 4.78 1.37
C PHE A 157 -16.08 5.76 0.36
N PRO A 158 -15.81 7.07 0.52
CA PRO A 158 -16.15 8.04 -0.51
C PRO A 158 -15.64 7.63 -1.89
N GLU A 159 -16.45 7.89 -2.92
CA GLU A 159 -16.13 7.53 -4.30
C GLU A 159 -14.81 8.19 -4.76
N ASP A 160 -14.58 9.45 -4.37
CA ASP A 160 -13.34 10.15 -4.68
C ASP A 160 -12.12 9.47 -4.04
N GLU A 161 -12.21 9.05 -2.79
CA GLU A 161 -11.13 8.33 -2.11
C GLU A 161 -10.82 6.99 -2.79
N THR A 162 -11.86 6.28 -3.22
CA THR A 162 -11.74 5.00 -3.92
C THR A 162 -11.05 5.15 -5.27
N ILE A 163 -11.42 6.18 -6.06
CA ILE A 163 -10.79 6.48 -7.36
C ILE A 163 -9.36 7.01 -7.19
N ILE A 164 -9.09 7.79 -6.13
CA ILE A 164 -7.76 8.36 -5.89
C ILE A 164 -6.76 7.28 -5.46
N GLU A 165 -7.15 6.43 -4.51
CA GLU A 165 -6.25 5.47 -3.86
C GLU A 165 -6.31 4.06 -4.47
N GLY A 166 -7.41 3.72 -5.14
CA GLY A 166 -7.65 2.42 -5.77
C GLY A 166 -8.46 1.48 -4.89
N VAL A 167 -9.41 0.78 -5.51
CA VAL A 167 -10.26 -0.25 -4.88
C VAL A 167 -9.40 -1.37 -4.29
N SER A 168 -8.27 -1.72 -4.91
CA SER A 168 -7.36 -2.75 -4.38
C SER A 168 -6.90 -2.42 -2.95
N LEU A 169 -6.57 -1.15 -2.68
CA LEU A 169 -6.19 -0.70 -1.34
C LEU A 169 -7.38 -0.76 -0.38
N LYS A 170 -8.56 -0.33 -0.82
CA LYS A 170 -9.77 -0.32 0.01
C LYS A 170 -10.26 -1.71 0.38
N LEU A 171 -10.13 -2.67 -0.54
CA LEU A 171 -10.39 -4.09 -0.28
C LEU A 171 -9.41 -4.65 0.76
N ALA A 172 -8.12 -4.34 0.65
CA ALA A 172 -7.14 -4.74 1.67
C ALA A 172 -7.49 -4.15 3.04
N GLN A 173 -7.84 -2.85 3.10
CA GLN A 173 -8.30 -2.21 4.35
C GLN A 173 -9.57 -2.87 4.91
N LEU A 174 -10.52 -3.27 4.05
CA LEU A 174 -11.70 -4.03 4.46
C LEU A 174 -11.35 -5.40 5.04
N ASN A 175 -10.35 -6.10 4.46
CA ASN A 175 -9.90 -7.38 5.00
C ASN A 175 -9.38 -7.23 6.44
N PHE A 176 -8.58 -6.19 6.69
CA PHE A 176 -8.11 -5.88 8.05
C PHE A 176 -9.24 -5.40 8.97
N LEU A 177 -10.27 -4.72 8.45
CA LEU A 177 -11.46 -4.38 9.25
C LEU A 177 -12.20 -5.63 9.71
N ILE A 178 -12.38 -6.63 8.83
CA ILE A 178 -12.99 -7.91 9.18
C ILE A 178 -12.15 -8.62 10.25
N LEU A 179 -10.83 -8.63 10.09
CA LEU A 179 -9.92 -9.22 11.08
C LEU A 179 -10.00 -8.50 12.43
N ASN A 180 -10.02 -7.18 12.45
CA ASN A 180 -10.13 -6.37 13.68
C ASN A 180 -11.47 -6.55 14.38
N LEU A 181 -12.55 -6.71 13.63
CA LEU A 181 -13.86 -7.06 14.20
C LEU A 181 -13.87 -8.47 14.77
N LEU A 182 -13.17 -9.43 14.14
CA LEU A 182 -13.02 -10.78 14.68
C LEU A 182 -12.25 -10.71 16.00
N ASP A 183 -11.11 -10.04 16.01
CA ASP A 183 -10.28 -9.85 17.19
C ASP A 183 -11.07 -9.29 18.38
N LYS A 184 -11.80 -8.20 18.14
CA LYS A 184 -12.66 -7.57 19.15
C LYS A 184 -13.83 -8.49 19.57
N ALA A 185 -14.42 -9.23 18.64
CA ALA A 185 -15.50 -10.17 18.94
C ALA A 185 -15.04 -11.34 19.84
N LEU A 186 -13.77 -11.74 19.73
CA LEU A 186 -13.16 -12.75 20.62
C LEU A 186 -13.02 -12.21 22.05
N TYR A 187 -12.49 -10.99 22.21
CA TYR A 187 -12.36 -10.36 23.53
C TYR A 187 -13.71 -10.06 24.20
N GLU A 188 -14.75 -9.69 23.42
CA GLU A 188 -16.10 -9.46 23.95
C GLU A 188 -16.94 -10.75 24.09
N GLU A 189 -16.35 -11.93 23.85
CA GLU A 189 -17.01 -13.24 23.92
C GLU A 189 -18.30 -13.34 23.10
N ALA A 190 -18.36 -12.65 21.95
CA ALA A 190 -19.43 -12.86 20.98
C ALA A 190 -19.44 -14.32 20.52
N VAL A 191 -18.25 -14.92 20.45
CA VAL A 191 -18.01 -16.36 20.43
C VAL A 191 -17.14 -16.73 21.64
N PRO A 192 -17.63 -17.58 22.57
CA PRO A 192 -16.88 -17.96 23.76
C PRO A 192 -15.59 -18.72 23.43
N PHE A 193 -14.57 -18.52 24.26
CA PHE A 193 -13.26 -19.17 24.13
C PHE A 193 -13.38 -20.69 24.04
N GLU A 194 -14.18 -21.32 24.90
CA GLU A 194 -14.37 -22.78 24.95
C GLU A 194 -15.04 -23.38 23.71
N LYS A 195 -15.58 -22.54 22.82
CA LYS A 195 -16.13 -22.97 21.53
C LYS A 195 -15.12 -22.92 20.41
N ILE A 196 -14.06 -22.12 20.58
CA ILE A 196 -12.97 -22.00 19.62
C ILE A 196 -11.84 -22.92 19.99
N THR A 197 -11.57 -23.12 21.28
CA THR A 197 -10.51 -24.00 21.75
C THR A 197 -11.07 -25.32 22.26
N VAL A 198 -10.62 -26.42 21.67
CA VAL A 198 -11.03 -27.78 22.00
C VAL A 198 -9.81 -28.55 22.50
N GLU A 199 -9.95 -29.21 23.65
CA GLU A 199 -8.92 -30.10 24.15
C GLU A 199 -8.93 -31.42 23.36
N LYS A 200 -7.78 -31.78 22.77
CA LYS A 200 -7.56 -33.07 22.09
C LYS A 200 -6.24 -33.66 22.55
N ASN A 201 -6.29 -34.87 23.09
CA ASN A 201 -5.10 -35.60 23.58
C ASN A 201 -4.28 -34.80 24.61
N GLY A 202 -4.95 -34.08 25.52
CA GLY A 202 -4.29 -33.24 26.54
C GLY A 202 -3.62 -31.98 25.97
N LYS A 203 -3.87 -31.63 24.71
CA LYS A 203 -3.40 -30.38 24.08
C LYS A 203 -4.59 -29.52 23.66
N LEU A 204 -4.47 -28.22 23.87
CA LEU A 204 -5.43 -27.26 23.32
C LEU A 204 -5.26 -27.21 21.79
N THR A 205 -6.36 -27.33 21.07
CA THR A 205 -6.41 -27.19 19.62
C THR A 205 -7.51 -26.20 19.25
N ILE A 206 -7.45 -25.61 18.06
CA ILE A 206 -8.47 -24.67 17.61
C ILE A 206 -9.47 -25.37 16.69
N ASP A 207 -10.76 -25.14 16.96
CA ASP A 207 -11.85 -25.41 16.03
C ASP A 207 -11.87 -24.35 14.92
N LYS A 208 -11.15 -24.66 13.85
CA LYS A 208 -11.08 -23.82 12.65
C LYS A 208 -12.45 -23.56 12.02
N ASN A 209 -13.39 -24.50 12.13
CA ASN A 209 -14.73 -24.30 11.55
C ASN A 209 -15.47 -23.19 12.28
N MET A 210 -15.31 -23.09 13.60
CA MET A 210 -15.93 -22.03 14.40
C MET A 210 -15.33 -20.65 14.09
N LEU A 211 -14.00 -20.57 13.88
CA LEU A 211 -13.35 -19.32 13.45
C LEU A 211 -13.79 -18.89 12.05
N ILE A 212 -13.80 -19.81 11.09
CA ILE A 212 -14.29 -19.52 9.72
C ILE A 212 -15.75 -19.08 9.75
N PHE A 213 -16.59 -19.77 10.53
CA PHE A 213 -17.97 -19.36 10.74
C PHE A 213 -18.09 -17.94 11.31
N SER A 214 -17.20 -17.58 12.25
CA SER A 214 -17.16 -16.24 12.85
C SER A 214 -16.77 -15.17 11.83
N VAL A 215 -15.76 -15.43 10.99
CA VAL A 215 -15.36 -14.55 9.87
C VAL A 215 -16.53 -14.32 8.91
N VAL A 216 -17.18 -15.39 8.45
CA VAL A 216 -18.33 -15.29 7.53
C VAL A 216 -19.50 -14.54 8.19
N SER A 217 -19.72 -14.76 9.50
CA SER A 217 -20.76 -14.07 10.27
C SER A 217 -20.50 -12.57 10.41
N ILE A 218 -19.25 -12.18 10.65
CA ILE A 218 -18.81 -10.78 10.71
C ILE A 218 -18.99 -10.12 9.35
N PHE A 219 -18.50 -10.75 8.29
CA PHE A 219 -18.64 -10.24 6.93
C PHE A 219 -20.10 -10.05 6.52
N ALA A 220 -20.96 -11.03 6.81
CA ALA A 220 -22.37 -10.92 6.51
C ALA A 220 -23.06 -9.80 7.31
N ALA A 221 -22.67 -9.61 8.57
CA ALA A 221 -23.20 -8.54 9.41
C ALA A 221 -22.71 -7.16 8.99
N LEU A 222 -21.44 -7.05 8.56
CA LEU A 222 -20.87 -5.84 7.96
C LEU A 222 -21.63 -5.47 6.70
N TYR A 223 -21.79 -6.43 5.78
CA TYR A 223 -22.55 -6.23 4.55
C TYR A 223 -23.94 -5.68 4.83
N GLU A 224 -24.74 -6.39 5.65
CA GLU A 224 -26.10 -5.93 5.96
C GLU A 224 -26.10 -4.59 6.71
N GLY A 225 -25.10 -4.32 7.54
CA GLY A 225 -24.98 -3.08 8.29
C GLY A 225 -24.66 -1.87 7.43
N ILE A 226 -23.88 -2.06 6.36
CA ILE A 226 -23.42 -1.00 5.45
C ILE A 226 -24.41 -0.82 4.28
N THR A 227 -24.77 -1.90 3.59
CA THR A 227 -25.60 -1.84 2.38
C THR A 227 -27.10 -1.87 2.67
N GLY A 228 -27.50 -2.29 3.87
CA GLY A 228 -28.90 -2.53 4.23
C GLY A 228 -29.50 -3.82 3.66
N GLU A 229 -28.76 -4.53 2.81
CA GLU A 229 -29.23 -5.76 2.19
C GLU A 229 -29.06 -6.98 3.10
N LYS A 230 -30.15 -7.72 3.33
CA LYS A 230 -30.13 -8.90 4.21
C LYS A 230 -29.33 -10.05 3.60
N GLN A 231 -28.39 -10.58 4.37
CA GLN A 231 -27.72 -11.83 4.02
C GLN A 231 -28.54 -13.06 4.42
N GLN A 232 -28.81 -13.93 3.46
CA GLN A 232 -29.32 -15.27 3.71
C GLN A 232 -28.13 -16.24 3.74
N PHE A 233 -27.89 -16.89 4.88
CA PHE A 233 -26.90 -17.96 4.92
C PHE A 233 -27.43 -19.18 4.18
N LYS A 234 -26.55 -19.88 3.45
CA LYS A 234 -26.85 -21.20 2.89
C LYS A 234 -27.19 -22.16 4.03
N GLY A 235 -28.21 -23.00 3.83
CA GLY A 235 -28.81 -23.89 4.83
C GLY A 235 -27.84 -24.85 5.55
N SER A 236 -26.63 -25.05 5.04
CA SER A 236 -25.59 -25.92 5.60
C SER A 236 -24.99 -25.46 6.93
N PHE A 237 -25.23 -24.22 7.37
CA PHE A 237 -24.69 -23.68 8.64
C PHE A 237 -25.66 -23.71 9.83
N TYR A 238 -26.92 -24.14 9.64
CA TYR A 238 -27.95 -23.95 10.64
C TYR A 238 -28.11 -25.15 11.58
N THR A 239 -27.17 -25.31 12.51
CA THR A 239 -27.54 -25.89 13.82
C THR A 239 -28.15 -24.79 14.68
N ALA A 240 -29.00 -25.17 15.65
CA ALA A 240 -29.56 -24.21 16.61
C ALA A 240 -28.46 -23.45 17.38
N GLU A 241 -27.32 -24.10 17.62
CA GLU A 241 -26.17 -23.51 18.30
C GLU A 241 -25.45 -22.47 17.45
N LEU A 242 -25.12 -22.77 16.19
CA LEU A 242 -24.48 -21.79 15.29
C LEU A 242 -25.39 -20.59 15.03
N SER A 243 -26.71 -20.81 14.93
CA SER A 243 -27.70 -19.72 14.80
C SER A 243 -27.62 -18.72 15.95
N LYS A 244 -27.40 -19.20 17.18
CA LYS A 244 -27.25 -18.33 18.37
C LYS A 244 -26.01 -17.46 18.27
N TYR A 245 -24.87 -18.02 17.86
CA TYR A 245 -23.63 -17.26 17.69
C TYR A 245 -23.72 -16.27 16.53
N PHE A 246 -24.36 -16.65 15.42
CA PHE A 246 -24.62 -15.73 14.31
C PHE A 246 -25.37 -14.49 14.78
N VAL A 247 -26.46 -14.64 15.54
CA VAL A 247 -27.24 -13.52 16.07
C VAL A 247 -26.40 -12.65 17.02
N LYS A 248 -25.57 -13.27 17.87
CA LYS A 248 -24.65 -12.55 18.77
C LYS A 248 -23.65 -11.70 17.99
N ILE A 249 -22.93 -12.31 17.03
CA ILE A 249 -21.95 -11.64 16.19
C ILE A 249 -22.61 -10.50 15.41
N LYS A 250 -23.77 -10.76 14.81
CA LYS A 250 -24.53 -9.76 14.06
C LYS A 250 -24.93 -8.56 14.93
N SER A 251 -25.41 -8.82 16.14
CA SER A 251 -25.75 -7.76 17.12
C SER A 251 -24.52 -6.95 17.51
N PHE A 252 -23.40 -7.64 17.76
CA PHE A 252 -22.11 -7.02 18.07
C PHE A 252 -21.64 -6.10 16.92
N VAL A 253 -21.56 -6.59 15.68
CA VAL A 253 -21.12 -5.78 14.52
C VAL A 253 -22.04 -4.58 14.30
N LYS A 254 -23.36 -4.76 14.38
CA LYS A 254 -24.32 -3.63 14.25
C LYS A 254 -24.12 -2.57 15.33
N LYS A 255 -23.85 -2.99 16.58
CA LYS A 255 -23.56 -2.06 17.68
C LYS A 255 -22.28 -1.27 17.42
N VAL A 256 -21.24 -1.92 16.89
CA VAL A 256 -19.98 -1.25 16.51
C VAL A 256 -20.21 -0.24 15.39
N ILE A 257 -20.89 -0.61 14.30
CA ILE A 257 -21.20 0.31 13.19
C ILE A 257 -22.03 1.52 13.68
N SER A 258 -22.95 1.30 14.62
CA SER A 258 -23.79 2.37 15.18
C SER A 258 -23.00 3.33 16.09
N ASP A 259 -21.88 2.89 16.68
CA ASP A 259 -20.93 3.72 17.42
C ASP A 259 -19.92 4.30 16.43
N LYS A 260 -20.28 5.40 15.76
CA LYS A 260 -19.49 6.01 14.68
C LYS A 260 -18.02 6.22 15.05
N ASP A 261 -17.73 6.71 16.26
CA ASP A 261 -16.35 6.97 16.68
C ASP A 261 -15.55 5.65 16.84
N GLU A 262 -16.19 4.57 17.34
CA GLU A 262 -15.56 3.24 17.40
C GLU A 262 -15.31 2.66 16.01
N PHE A 263 -16.28 2.81 15.11
CA PHE A 263 -16.16 2.34 13.74
C PHE A 263 -15.04 3.08 12.99
N ASP A 264 -14.99 4.42 13.10
CA ASP A 264 -13.93 5.26 12.53
C ASP A 264 -12.54 4.88 13.12
N TYR A 265 -12.48 4.55 14.41
CA TYR A 265 -11.25 4.03 15.03
C TYR A 265 -10.81 2.69 14.43
N LEU A 266 -11.73 1.76 14.20
CA LEU A 266 -11.42 0.47 13.57
C LEU A 266 -10.95 0.62 12.12
N LEU A 267 -11.54 1.54 11.36
CA LEU A 267 -11.07 1.88 10.00
C LEU A 267 -9.65 2.44 10.04
N TYR A 268 -9.36 3.33 10.98
CA TYR A 268 -8.01 3.86 11.20
C TYR A 268 -7.01 2.74 11.52
N VAL A 269 -7.33 1.85 12.47
CA VAL A 269 -6.46 0.72 12.82
C VAL A 269 -6.21 -0.17 11.60
N SER A 270 -7.26 -0.49 10.85
CA SER A 270 -7.17 -1.35 9.66
C SER A 270 -6.27 -0.77 8.58
N LYS A 271 -6.28 0.56 8.41
CA LYS A 271 -5.34 1.28 7.53
C LYS A 271 -3.89 1.17 8.00
N LEU A 272 -3.64 1.27 9.31
CA LEU A 272 -2.27 1.15 9.84
C LEU A 272 -1.72 -0.27 9.65
N GLU A 273 -2.55 -1.29 9.86
CA GLU A 273 -2.15 -2.69 9.66
C GLU A 273 -1.90 -3.02 8.21
N GLU A 274 -2.79 -2.61 7.30
CA GLU A 274 -2.61 -2.80 5.87
C GLU A 274 -1.25 -2.23 5.43
N ALA A 275 -0.95 -0.99 5.82
CA ALA A 275 0.31 -0.35 5.48
C ALA A 275 1.55 -1.05 6.07
N SER A 276 1.42 -1.70 7.24
CA SER A 276 2.52 -2.34 7.95
C SER A 276 2.77 -3.79 7.51
N ILE A 277 1.71 -4.49 7.07
CA ILE A 277 1.77 -5.93 6.75
C ILE A 277 1.83 -6.17 5.24
N GLU A 278 0.86 -5.63 4.49
CA GLU A 278 0.78 -5.86 3.04
C GLU A 278 1.43 -4.75 2.23
N ASN A 279 1.40 -3.53 2.76
CA ASN A 279 1.87 -2.31 2.12
C ASN A 279 1.41 -2.25 0.65
N ARG A 280 0.10 -2.38 0.45
CA ARG A 280 -0.52 -2.54 -0.87
C ARG A 280 -0.15 -1.40 -1.80
N ILE A 281 0.07 -0.19 -1.27
CA ILE A 281 0.55 0.96 -2.05
C ILE A 281 1.90 0.68 -2.72
N VAL A 282 2.85 0.05 -2.03
CA VAL A 282 4.15 -0.31 -2.63
C VAL A 282 3.96 -1.36 -3.71
N THR A 283 3.20 -2.42 -3.43
CA THR A 283 2.88 -3.47 -4.40
C THR A 283 2.18 -2.92 -5.65
N VAL A 284 1.19 -2.05 -5.48
CA VAL A 284 0.46 -1.40 -6.59
C VAL A 284 1.36 -0.45 -7.38
N ARG A 285 2.41 0.11 -6.79
CA ARG A 285 3.39 0.99 -7.47
C ARG A 285 4.52 0.24 -8.16
N ASP A 286 4.71 -1.04 -7.84
CA ASP A 286 5.71 -1.87 -8.47
C ASP A 286 5.47 -1.97 -9.99
N TYR A 287 6.55 -1.84 -10.77
CA TYR A 287 6.46 -1.78 -12.22
C TYR A 287 5.95 -3.08 -12.83
N GLU A 288 6.44 -4.24 -12.36
CA GLU A 288 6.04 -5.55 -12.90
C GLU A 288 4.59 -5.86 -12.52
N THR A 289 4.18 -5.53 -11.30
CA THR A 289 2.79 -5.69 -10.84
C THR A 289 1.84 -4.87 -11.71
N GLN A 290 2.15 -3.59 -11.93
CA GLN A 290 1.34 -2.77 -12.83
C GLN A 290 1.33 -3.33 -14.24
N LYS A 291 2.49 -3.65 -14.81
CA LYS A 291 2.60 -4.23 -16.16
C LYS A 291 1.69 -5.45 -16.33
N ASN A 292 1.65 -6.35 -15.35
CA ASN A 292 0.77 -7.51 -15.36
C ASN A 292 -0.72 -7.12 -15.36
N VAL A 293 -1.11 -6.11 -14.58
CA VAL A 293 -2.47 -5.55 -14.58
C VAL A 293 -2.83 -4.98 -15.97
N PHE A 294 -1.92 -4.23 -16.59
CA PHE A 294 -2.10 -3.68 -17.94
C PHE A 294 -2.26 -4.80 -18.99
N GLU A 295 -1.40 -5.82 -18.95
CA GLU A 295 -1.46 -6.98 -19.84
C GLU A 295 -2.77 -7.76 -19.69
N GLU A 296 -3.21 -7.98 -18.45
CA GLU A 296 -4.45 -8.70 -18.17
C GLU A 296 -5.68 -7.91 -18.63
N SER A 297 -5.70 -6.59 -18.40
CA SER A 297 -6.76 -5.73 -18.92
C SER A 297 -6.83 -5.75 -20.45
N LEU A 298 -5.69 -5.80 -21.15
CA LEU A 298 -5.69 -5.93 -22.62
C LEU A 298 -6.28 -7.27 -23.11
N ARG A 299 -6.05 -8.37 -22.38
CA ARG A 299 -6.54 -9.72 -22.73
C ARG A 299 -8.06 -9.86 -22.63
N ARG A 300 -8.73 -8.96 -21.91
CA ARG A 300 -10.19 -8.97 -21.80
C ARG A 300 -10.83 -8.64 -23.15
N ASN A 301 -11.47 -9.61 -23.79
CA ASN A 301 -12.14 -9.40 -25.08
C ASN A 301 -13.65 -9.17 -24.91
N ASP A 302 -14.14 -9.19 -23.68
CA ASP A 302 -15.54 -9.05 -23.28
C ASP A 302 -15.98 -7.61 -23.01
N VAL A 303 -15.04 -6.66 -23.01
CA VAL A 303 -15.23 -5.24 -22.69
C VAL A 303 -14.53 -4.34 -23.71
N ASP A 304 -15.01 -3.11 -23.84
CA ASP A 304 -14.42 -2.13 -24.77
C ASP A 304 -13.13 -1.49 -24.23
N THR A 305 -12.45 -0.68 -25.04
CA THR A 305 -11.20 -0.02 -24.64
C THR A 305 -11.40 0.94 -23.47
N TYR A 306 -12.56 1.59 -23.38
CA TYR A 306 -12.88 2.52 -22.30
C TYR A 306 -12.97 1.78 -20.97
N GLU A 307 -13.74 0.69 -20.90
CA GLU A 307 -13.91 -0.15 -19.71
C GLU A 307 -12.59 -0.79 -19.27
N LYS A 308 -11.71 -1.14 -20.22
CA LYS A 308 -10.35 -1.61 -19.91
C LYS A 308 -9.53 -0.56 -19.18
N ILE A 309 -9.55 0.69 -19.65
CA ILE A 309 -8.83 1.80 -19.00
C ILE A 309 -9.47 2.12 -17.65
N GLU A 310 -10.80 2.20 -17.60
CA GLU A 310 -11.56 2.44 -16.37
C GLU A 310 -11.19 1.46 -15.27
N SER A 311 -11.16 0.16 -15.59
CA SER A 311 -10.81 -0.88 -14.62
C SER A 311 -9.43 -0.68 -13.99
N ILE A 312 -8.45 -0.17 -14.74
CA ILE A 312 -7.10 0.11 -14.22
C ILE A 312 -7.12 1.28 -13.25
N PHE A 313 -7.85 2.33 -13.59
CA PHE A 313 -7.99 3.51 -12.75
C PHE A 313 -8.70 3.20 -11.44
N TRP A 314 -9.79 2.46 -11.49
CA TRP A 314 -10.49 1.99 -10.29
C TRP A 314 -9.64 1.03 -9.47
N LEU A 315 -8.93 0.09 -10.10
CA LEU A 315 -8.14 -0.91 -9.38
C LEU A 315 -6.93 -0.29 -8.66
N LEU A 316 -6.12 0.50 -9.38
CA LEU A 316 -4.83 1.01 -8.89
C LEU A 316 -4.95 2.39 -8.22
N GLY A 317 -5.95 3.18 -8.62
CA GLY A 317 -6.13 4.56 -8.20
C GLY A 317 -5.24 5.56 -8.97
N ILE A 318 -5.79 6.72 -9.30
CA ILE A 318 -5.11 7.80 -10.06
C ILE A 318 -3.73 8.14 -9.46
N ARG A 319 -3.61 8.10 -8.12
CA ARG A 319 -2.38 8.46 -7.41
C ARG A 319 -1.23 7.49 -7.69
N ASN A 320 -1.53 6.23 -8.01
CA ASN A 320 -0.53 5.16 -8.07
C ASN A 320 -0.21 4.68 -9.49
N ILE A 321 -1.08 4.95 -10.47
CA ILE A 321 -0.86 4.54 -11.86
C ILE A 321 0.44 5.11 -12.42
N ASN A 322 1.23 4.23 -13.04
CA ASN A 322 2.39 4.60 -13.82
C ASN A 322 1.95 5.11 -15.19
N PRO A 323 2.08 6.42 -15.47
CA PRO A 323 1.63 6.99 -16.73
C PRO A 323 2.39 6.42 -17.93
N VAL A 324 3.65 5.95 -17.79
CA VAL A 324 4.45 5.33 -18.86
C VAL A 324 3.82 4.03 -19.34
N LEU A 325 3.37 3.19 -18.41
CA LEU A 325 2.74 1.92 -18.75
C LEU A 325 1.39 2.17 -19.41
N LEU A 326 0.59 3.08 -18.86
CA LEU A 326 -0.71 3.45 -19.43
C LEU A 326 -0.62 3.80 -20.92
N VAL A 327 0.34 4.63 -21.29
CA VAL A 327 0.53 5.09 -22.68
C VAL A 327 1.26 4.08 -23.58
N ARG A 328 1.94 3.07 -23.01
CA ARG A 328 2.52 1.96 -23.77
C ARG A 328 1.45 0.95 -24.20
N TYR A 329 0.42 0.79 -23.36
CA TYR A 329 -0.62 -0.22 -23.52
C TYR A 329 -1.89 0.33 -24.19
N TYR A 330 -2.21 1.62 -24.03
CA TYR A 330 -3.40 2.26 -24.59
C TYR A 330 -3.07 3.47 -25.47
N ASN A 331 -3.96 3.78 -26.40
CA ASN A 331 -3.87 4.97 -27.22
C ASN A 331 -4.13 6.22 -26.34
N GLY A 332 -3.41 7.31 -26.63
CA GLY A 332 -3.59 8.60 -25.98
C GLY A 332 -5.03 9.12 -26.06
N ASP A 333 -5.71 8.94 -27.18
CA ASP A 333 -7.12 9.36 -27.34
C ASP A 333 -8.04 8.70 -26.32
N ASP A 334 -7.93 7.38 -26.17
CA ASP A 334 -8.79 6.60 -25.28
C ASP A 334 -8.53 6.99 -23.81
N ILE A 335 -7.25 7.26 -23.47
CA ILE A 335 -6.87 7.74 -22.14
C ILE A 335 -7.49 9.11 -21.86
N ILE A 336 -7.40 10.06 -22.81
CA ILE A 336 -7.98 11.39 -22.62
C ILE A 336 -9.51 11.35 -22.59
N TYR A 337 -10.12 10.53 -23.45
CA TYR A 337 -11.56 10.32 -23.44
C TYR A 337 -12.02 9.77 -22.09
N TYR A 338 -11.35 8.75 -21.56
CA TYR A 338 -11.63 8.23 -20.22
C TYR A 338 -11.51 9.31 -19.15
N LEU A 339 -10.44 10.11 -19.17
CA LEU A 339 -10.26 11.19 -18.20
C LEU A 339 -11.40 12.22 -18.28
N PHE A 340 -11.85 12.57 -19.48
CA PHE A 340 -13.01 13.47 -19.66
C PHE A 340 -14.28 12.89 -19.05
N GLU A 341 -14.59 11.61 -19.34
CA GLU A 341 -15.74 10.94 -18.76
C GLU A 341 -15.63 10.82 -17.24
N LEU A 342 -14.45 10.51 -16.70
CA LEU A 342 -14.21 10.47 -15.26
C LEU A 342 -14.47 11.84 -14.61
N PHE A 343 -14.08 12.93 -15.25
CA PHE A 343 -14.40 14.28 -14.77
C PHE A 343 -15.88 14.62 -14.86
N ARG A 344 -16.54 14.21 -15.95
CA ARG A 344 -17.99 14.36 -16.10
C ARG A 344 -18.72 13.57 -15.01
N GLN A 345 -18.33 12.33 -14.76
CA GLN A 345 -18.84 11.50 -13.67
C GLN A 345 -18.59 12.14 -12.30
N ALA A 346 -17.40 12.71 -12.06
CA ALA A 346 -17.11 13.44 -10.82
C ALA A 346 -18.04 14.64 -10.60
N GLN A 347 -18.37 15.36 -11.68
CA GLN A 347 -19.29 16.48 -11.65
C GLN A 347 -20.75 16.05 -11.47
N ASP A 348 -21.21 15.09 -12.25
CA ASP A 348 -22.60 14.60 -12.26
C ASP A 348 -22.92 13.76 -11.01
N GLY A 349 -21.95 12.95 -10.56
CA GLY A 349 -22.03 12.09 -9.36
C GLY A 349 -21.68 12.80 -8.06
N GLY A 350 -21.16 14.04 -8.12
CA GLY A 350 -20.97 14.89 -6.95
C GLY A 350 -19.72 14.59 -6.10
N PHE A 351 -18.73 13.85 -6.63
CA PHE A 351 -17.46 13.56 -5.94
C PHE A 351 -16.29 14.47 -6.39
N LEU A 352 -16.59 15.59 -7.06
CA LEU A 352 -15.60 16.59 -7.46
C LEU A 352 -15.03 17.38 -6.25
N SER A 353 -14.26 16.72 -5.40
CA SER A 353 -13.61 17.30 -4.22
C SER A 353 -12.30 18.01 -4.55
N GLU A 354 -11.85 18.94 -3.70
CA GLU A 354 -10.54 19.58 -3.85
C GLU A 354 -9.40 18.56 -3.89
N ARG A 355 -9.55 17.47 -3.11
CA ARG A 355 -8.60 16.36 -3.05
C ARG A 355 -8.52 15.64 -4.39
N PHE A 356 -9.67 15.28 -4.96
CA PHE A 356 -9.75 14.65 -6.28
C PHE A 356 -9.14 15.54 -7.36
N ILE A 357 -9.54 16.82 -7.39
CA ILE A 357 -9.00 17.81 -8.33
C ILE A 357 -7.48 17.82 -8.23
N LYS A 358 -6.91 17.97 -7.03
CA LYS A 358 -5.46 18.01 -6.79
C LYS A 358 -4.73 16.77 -7.33
N GLU A 359 -5.23 15.58 -7.04
CA GLU A 359 -4.59 14.33 -7.48
C GLU A 359 -4.71 14.14 -9.00
N ALA A 360 -5.85 14.50 -9.59
CA ALA A 360 -6.02 14.54 -11.03
C ALA A 360 -5.06 15.55 -11.69
N LYS A 361 -4.85 16.75 -11.10
CA LYS A 361 -3.85 17.73 -11.57
C LYS A 361 -2.47 17.09 -11.65
N ASN A 362 -2.07 16.42 -10.57
CA ASN A 362 -0.75 15.79 -10.47
C ASN A 362 -0.59 14.67 -11.50
N PHE A 363 -1.62 13.86 -11.70
CA PHE A 363 -1.61 12.81 -12.72
C PHE A 363 -1.48 13.40 -14.13
N LEU A 364 -2.31 14.38 -14.49
CA LEU A 364 -2.25 15.05 -15.80
C LEU A 364 -0.88 15.71 -16.05
N LYS A 365 -0.28 16.37 -15.04
CA LYS A 365 1.08 16.92 -15.17
C LYS A 365 2.11 15.85 -15.50
N LYS A 366 2.03 14.67 -14.87
CA LYS A 366 2.91 13.55 -15.18
C LYS A 366 2.63 13.02 -16.58
N LEU A 367 1.36 12.88 -16.93
CA LEU A 367 0.87 12.42 -18.23
C LEU A 367 1.40 13.32 -19.36
N PHE A 368 1.28 14.65 -19.23
CA PHE A 368 1.74 15.62 -20.25
C PHE A 368 3.25 15.70 -20.44
N ARG A 369 4.07 15.10 -19.56
CA ARG A 369 5.50 14.92 -19.82
C ARG A 369 5.79 13.90 -20.91
N TYR A 370 4.79 13.10 -21.33
CA TYR A 370 4.90 12.07 -22.36
C TYR A 370 4.38 12.60 -23.71
N PRO A 371 5.26 12.95 -24.66
CA PRO A 371 4.92 13.85 -25.77
C PRO A 371 4.14 13.20 -26.93
N TYR A 372 3.61 12.00 -26.73
CA TYR A 372 2.90 11.18 -27.70
C TYR A 372 1.51 10.77 -27.22
N ILE A 373 1.08 11.22 -26.05
CA ILE A 373 -0.35 11.16 -25.65
C ILE A 373 -1.23 11.95 -26.61
N SER A 374 -0.58 12.82 -27.35
CA SER A 374 -1.03 13.56 -28.49
C SER A 374 -0.98 12.81 -29.83
N LYS A 375 -0.44 11.58 -29.91
CA LYS A 375 -0.58 10.70 -31.11
C LYS A 375 -2.02 10.24 -31.33
N GLY A 376 -2.83 10.28 -30.28
CA GLY A 376 -4.26 10.30 -30.45
C GLY A 376 -4.69 11.66 -31.01
N PHE A 377 -5.65 11.65 -31.94
CA PHE A 377 -6.30 12.73 -32.68
C PHE A 377 -6.83 13.95 -31.88
N LEU A 378 -6.15 14.46 -30.86
CA LEU A 378 -6.58 15.67 -30.15
C LEU A 378 -5.77 16.90 -30.57
N ASN A 379 -6.34 17.58 -31.56
CA ASN A 379 -6.41 19.04 -31.60
C ASN A 379 -6.55 19.60 -30.18
N GLN A 380 -5.74 20.61 -29.83
CA GLN A 380 -5.78 21.43 -28.61
C GLN A 380 -7.21 21.62 -28.04
N LYS A 381 -8.23 21.74 -28.91
CA LYS A 381 -9.66 21.85 -28.59
C LYS A 381 -10.27 20.78 -27.67
N THR A 382 -9.84 19.52 -27.70
CA THR A 382 -10.50 18.46 -26.90
C THR A 382 -9.94 18.35 -25.49
N LEU A 383 -8.64 18.64 -25.31
CA LEU A 383 -8.01 18.79 -24.01
C LEU A 383 -8.37 20.12 -23.34
N ASP A 384 -8.57 21.17 -24.14
CA ASP A 384 -8.97 22.51 -23.69
C ASP A 384 -10.22 22.50 -22.80
N LYS A 385 -11.21 21.62 -23.06
CA LYS A 385 -12.44 21.57 -22.27
C LYS A 385 -12.22 21.06 -20.83
N PRO A 386 -11.70 19.84 -20.59
CA PRO A 386 -11.39 19.37 -19.25
C PRO A 386 -10.33 20.24 -18.56
N VAL A 387 -9.36 20.79 -19.30
CA VAL A 387 -8.39 21.76 -18.74
C VAL A 387 -9.07 23.07 -18.34
N LYS A 388 -9.99 23.62 -19.14
CA LYS A 388 -10.75 24.83 -18.75
C LYS A 388 -11.73 24.56 -17.60
N LEU A 389 -12.35 23.39 -17.54
CA LEU A 389 -13.34 23.01 -16.52
C LEU A 389 -12.73 22.94 -15.10
N LEU A 390 -11.44 22.62 -15.00
CA LEU A 390 -10.74 22.36 -13.73
C LEU A 390 -9.61 23.36 -13.41
N TYR A 391 -9.13 24.11 -14.41
CA TYR A 391 -7.87 24.85 -14.32
C TYR A 391 -7.94 26.28 -14.90
N SER A 392 -9.13 26.82 -15.22
CA SER A 392 -9.26 28.17 -15.80
C SER A 392 -8.57 29.28 -15.00
N GLU A 393 -8.42 29.10 -13.69
CA GLU A 393 -7.77 30.06 -12.78
C GLU A 393 -6.33 29.68 -12.37
N ASP A 394 -5.85 28.48 -12.72
CA ASP A 394 -4.52 27.98 -12.34
C ASP A 394 -3.48 28.37 -13.41
N ALA A 395 -2.96 29.59 -13.29
CA ALA A 395 -2.00 30.17 -14.26
C ALA A 395 -0.74 29.30 -14.46
N LEU A 396 -0.27 28.62 -13.42
CA LEU A 396 0.92 27.75 -13.49
C LEU A 396 0.61 26.48 -14.28
N PHE A 397 -0.52 25.83 -14.00
CA PHE A 397 -0.96 24.65 -14.76
C PHE A 397 -1.23 25.02 -16.23
N ASN A 398 -1.89 26.15 -16.49
CA ASN A 398 -2.15 26.60 -17.85
C ASN A 398 -0.85 26.88 -18.62
N ALA A 399 0.17 27.45 -17.96
CA ALA A 399 1.49 27.64 -18.55
C ALA A 399 2.20 26.30 -18.82
N GLU A 400 2.15 25.34 -17.89
CA GLU A 400 2.69 23.98 -18.09
C GLU A 400 1.97 23.26 -19.23
N TYR A 401 0.65 23.26 -19.24
CA TYR A 401 -0.17 22.68 -20.31
C TYR A 401 0.14 23.30 -21.68
N PHE A 402 0.23 24.63 -21.76
CA PHE A 402 0.61 25.34 -22.98
C PHE A 402 2.05 24.99 -23.42
N TYR A 403 2.98 24.94 -22.46
CA TYR A 403 4.37 24.57 -22.72
C TYR A 403 4.51 23.15 -23.29
N PHE A 404 3.79 22.18 -22.72
CA PHE A 404 3.84 20.78 -23.17
C PHE A 404 3.11 20.55 -24.50
N THR A 405 1.97 21.22 -24.72
CA THR A 405 1.26 21.16 -26.01
C THR A 405 2.06 21.82 -27.14
N GLN A 406 2.78 22.91 -26.89
CA GLN A 406 3.70 23.50 -27.89
C GLN A 406 4.93 22.63 -28.18
N ARG A 407 5.45 21.88 -27.20
CA ARG A 407 6.51 20.89 -27.43
C ARG A 407 6.01 19.71 -28.27
N TYR A 408 4.73 19.39 -28.20
CA TYR A 408 4.12 18.41 -29.10
C TYR A 408 4.06 18.91 -30.55
N ASP A 409 3.63 20.14 -30.79
CA ASP A 409 3.62 20.70 -32.15
C ASP A 409 5.04 20.67 -32.74
N ARG A 410 6.05 21.05 -31.94
CA ARG A 410 7.46 20.90 -32.34
C ARG A 410 7.90 19.45 -32.56
N TYR A 411 7.34 18.50 -31.82
CA TYR A 411 7.62 17.08 -32.02
C TYR A 411 6.96 16.54 -33.28
N LEU A 412 5.75 16.99 -33.63
CA LEU A 412 5.13 16.69 -34.92
C LEU A 412 5.94 17.26 -36.08
N ASP A 413 6.38 18.50 -35.97
CA ASP A 413 7.29 19.13 -36.93
C ASP A 413 8.61 18.33 -37.02
N MET A 414 9.12 17.84 -35.89
CA MET A 414 10.29 16.95 -35.86
C MET A 414 9.98 15.54 -36.41
N GLN A 415 8.75 15.02 -36.32
CA GLN A 415 8.33 13.72 -36.87
C GLN A 415 8.15 13.78 -38.40
N GLU A 416 7.66 14.91 -38.93
CA GLU A 416 7.71 15.18 -40.36
C GLU A 416 9.16 15.22 -40.87
N LEU A 417 10.09 15.75 -40.07
CA LEU A 417 11.55 15.64 -40.28
C LEU A 417 12.11 14.21 -40.10
N ILE A 418 11.54 13.38 -39.23
CA ILE A 418 11.95 11.97 -38.97
C ILE A 418 11.58 11.05 -40.14
N LYS A 419 10.51 11.35 -40.90
CA LYS A 419 10.24 10.62 -42.16
C LYS A 419 11.33 10.83 -43.21
N GLU A 420 12.16 11.87 -43.07
CA GLU A 420 13.19 12.23 -44.04
C GLU A 420 14.64 11.93 -43.58
N LYS A 421 14.92 11.53 -42.33
CA LYS A 421 16.30 11.22 -41.86
C LYS A 421 16.42 10.09 -40.83
N ASN A 422 17.55 9.37 -40.96
CA ASN A 422 18.05 8.20 -40.21
C ASN A 422 17.82 8.22 -38.67
N GLU A 423 17.26 7.16 -38.10
CA GLU A 423 16.83 7.04 -36.68
C GLU A 423 17.96 7.27 -35.65
N ASP A 424 19.21 6.91 -35.97
CA ASP A 424 20.39 7.10 -35.11
C ASP A 424 20.73 8.58 -34.83
N ILE A 425 20.39 9.48 -35.77
CA ILE A 425 20.64 10.92 -35.62
C ILE A 425 19.66 11.51 -34.60
N SER A 426 18.45 10.95 -34.53
CA SER A 426 17.39 11.40 -33.62
C SER A 426 17.70 11.08 -32.16
N LEU A 427 18.22 9.88 -31.86
CA LEU A 427 18.64 9.49 -30.51
C LEU A 427 19.81 10.34 -30.00
N LYS A 428 20.78 10.63 -30.88
CA LYS A 428 21.93 11.51 -30.56
C LYS A 428 21.50 12.94 -30.25
N ASN A 429 20.55 13.48 -31.00
CA ASN A 429 20.00 14.82 -30.76
C ASN A 429 19.24 14.90 -29.43
N LEU A 430 18.50 13.84 -29.09
CA LEU A 430 17.77 13.75 -27.83
C LEU A 430 18.73 13.73 -26.62
N LEU A 431 19.74 12.87 -26.67
CA LEU A 431 20.78 12.81 -25.63
C LEU A 431 21.55 14.15 -25.53
N ALA A 432 21.87 14.78 -26.66
CA ALA A 432 22.52 16.09 -26.67
C ALA A 432 21.67 17.17 -25.97
N GLN A 433 20.34 17.17 -26.16
CA GLN A 433 19.45 18.09 -25.45
C GLN A 433 19.47 17.85 -23.94
N TYR A 434 19.53 16.60 -23.49
CA TYR A 434 19.64 16.27 -22.06
C TYR A 434 20.98 16.71 -21.48
N TYR A 435 22.10 16.41 -22.14
CA TYR A 435 23.42 16.83 -21.69
C TYR A 435 23.58 18.35 -21.65
N LEU A 436 22.92 19.07 -22.55
CA LEU A 436 22.82 20.53 -22.52
C LEU A 436 21.81 21.07 -21.50
N LYS A 437 21.21 20.21 -20.66
CA LYS A 437 20.19 20.53 -19.65
C LYS A 437 18.95 21.23 -20.22
N LYS A 438 18.64 21.03 -21.51
CA LYS A 438 17.44 21.59 -22.17
C LYS A 438 16.17 20.76 -21.91
N ILE A 439 16.36 19.50 -21.53
CA ILE A 439 15.31 18.57 -21.09
C ILE A 439 15.74 17.91 -19.78
N SER A 440 14.79 17.54 -18.92
CA SER A 440 15.06 16.88 -17.64
C SER A 440 15.38 15.39 -17.81
N LYS A 441 15.88 14.71 -16.75
CA LYS A 441 16.07 13.26 -16.75
C LYS A 441 14.73 12.54 -16.99
N ASP A 442 13.67 12.95 -16.31
CA ASP A 442 12.32 12.40 -16.51
C ASP A 442 11.85 12.54 -17.96
N GLU A 443 12.09 13.71 -18.56
CA GLU A 443 11.73 13.98 -19.94
C GLU A 443 12.53 13.11 -20.91
N LEU A 444 13.86 13.02 -20.74
CA LEU A 444 14.70 12.11 -21.53
C LEU A 444 14.22 10.66 -21.41
N THR A 445 13.95 10.19 -20.20
CA THR A 445 13.48 8.82 -19.94
C THR A 445 12.13 8.57 -20.64
N GLY A 446 11.21 9.54 -20.61
CA GLY A 446 9.95 9.47 -21.35
C GLY A 446 10.12 9.39 -22.86
N TRP A 447 11.12 10.07 -23.42
CA TRP A 447 11.46 9.97 -24.84
C TRP A 447 12.13 8.64 -25.21
N LEU A 448 13.02 8.12 -24.35
CA LEU A 448 13.70 6.84 -24.58
C LEU A 448 12.74 5.65 -24.50
N ALA A 449 11.73 5.75 -23.63
CA ALA A 449 10.66 4.76 -23.50
C ALA A 449 9.89 4.48 -24.81
N LEU A 450 10.02 5.38 -25.79
CA LEU A 450 9.33 5.39 -27.08
C LEU A 450 10.21 5.02 -28.26
N SER A 451 11.51 4.98 -28.05
CA SER A 451 12.44 4.67 -29.13
C SER A 451 12.28 3.20 -29.50
N LYS A 452 11.91 2.93 -30.76
CA LYS A 452 11.86 1.56 -31.29
C LYS A 452 13.26 0.99 -31.56
N THR A 453 14.29 1.80 -31.38
CA THR A 453 15.67 1.37 -31.54
C THR A 453 16.09 0.56 -30.32
N LYS A 454 16.84 -0.52 -30.57
CA LYS A 454 17.46 -1.35 -29.53
C LYS A 454 18.33 -0.52 -28.58
N GLU A 455 18.96 0.55 -29.07
CA GLU A 455 19.80 1.47 -28.28
C GLU A 455 18.96 2.37 -27.37
N GLY A 456 17.85 2.92 -27.86
CA GLY A 456 16.96 3.74 -27.03
C GLY A 456 16.27 2.94 -25.92
N GLU A 457 15.89 1.69 -26.21
CA GLU A 457 15.37 0.76 -25.20
C GLU A 457 16.42 0.46 -24.11
N PHE A 458 17.68 0.19 -24.49
CA PHE A 458 18.79 0.03 -23.54
C PHE A 458 18.99 1.26 -22.65
N LEU A 459 19.03 2.45 -23.23
CA LEU A 459 19.20 3.70 -22.50
C LEU A 459 18.04 4.00 -21.54
N TYR A 460 16.80 3.62 -21.91
CA TYR A 460 15.65 3.71 -21.01
C TYR A 460 15.86 2.85 -19.75
N TYR A 461 16.20 1.57 -19.93
CA TYR A 461 16.43 0.66 -18.80
C TYR A 461 17.66 1.05 -17.96
N LEU A 462 18.69 1.61 -18.59
CA LEU A 462 19.86 2.16 -17.89
C LEU A 462 19.49 3.34 -17.00
N LEU A 463 18.75 4.33 -17.52
CA LEU A 463 18.45 5.56 -16.79
C LEU A 463 17.36 5.40 -15.73
N THR A 464 16.55 4.34 -15.85
CA THR A 464 15.55 3.92 -14.85
C THR A 464 16.09 2.90 -13.84
N GLU A 465 17.38 2.53 -13.93
CA GLU A 465 18.02 1.55 -13.03
C GLU A 465 17.39 0.15 -13.08
N ASN A 466 16.75 -0.20 -14.19
CA ASN A 466 16.02 -1.46 -14.41
C ASN A 466 16.64 -2.33 -15.53
N LEU A 467 17.97 -2.33 -15.65
CA LEU A 467 18.71 -3.05 -16.71
C LEU A 467 18.43 -4.57 -16.75
N ASN A 468 18.05 -5.16 -15.62
CA ASN A 468 17.65 -6.58 -15.54
C ASN A 468 16.46 -6.92 -16.45
N ASN A 469 15.65 -5.93 -16.83
CA ASN A 469 14.42 -6.09 -17.62
C ASN A 469 14.62 -5.91 -19.13
N LEU A 470 15.86 -5.69 -19.60
CA LEU A 470 16.14 -5.55 -21.03
C LEU A 470 15.90 -6.88 -21.79
N PRO A 471 15.23 -6.91 -22.96
CA PRO A 471 14.97 -8.16 -23.68
C PRO A 471 16.25 -8.92 -24.05
N GLN A 472 16.18 -10.26 -24.06
CA GLN A 472 17.31 -11.14 -24.37
C GLN A 472 17.80 -11.00 -25.82
N ASP A 473 16.94 -10.58 -26.73
CA ASP A 473 17.24 -10.32 -28.14
C ASP A 473 17.78 -8.90 -28.41
N ASN A 474 17.88 -8.06 -27.38
CA ASN A 474 18.44 -6.73 -27.49
C ASN A 474 20.00 -6.82 -27.53
N PRO A 475 20.66 -6.31 -28.58
CA PRO A 475 22.10 -6.40 -28.77
C PRO A 475 22.91 -5.69 -27.68
N TYR A 476 22.29 -4.83 -26.87
CA TYR A 476 22.94 -4.16 -25.74
C TYR A 476 22.78 -4.95 -24.41
N ARG A 477 22.13 -6.11 -24.41
CA ARG A 477 21.93 -6.96 -23.21
C ARG A 477 23.22 -7.39 -22.55
N TYR A 478 24.24 -7.73 -23.33
CA TYR A 478 25.55 -8.06 -22.77
C TYR A 478 26.12 -6.89 -21.95
N ILE A 479 25.87 -5.63 -22.33
CA ILE A 479 26.29 -4.44 -21.57
C ILE A 479 25.51 -4.33 -20.25
N ALA A 480 24.21 -4.62 -20.29
CA ALA A 480 23.36 -4.66 -19.11
C ALA A 480 23.84 -5.73 -18.10
N ASP A 481 24.15 -6.93 -18.59
CA ASP A 481 24.63 -8.04 -17.76
C ASP A 481 26.04 -7.77 -17.18
N LEU A 482 26.90 -7.07 -17.92
CA LEU A 482 28.21 -6.59 -17.44
C LEU A 482 28.11 -5.45 -16.41
N TYR A 483 27.02 -4.67 -16.43
CA TYR A 483 26.79 -3.59 -15.48
C TYR A 483 26.19 -4.10 -14.17
N THR A 484 25.35 -5.14 -14.22
CA THR A 484 24.62 -5.69 -13.05
C THR A 484 25.43 -6.74 -12.29
N VAL A 485 26.21 -7.57 -12.98
CA VAL A 485 27.30 -8.33 -12.37
C VAL A 485 28.46 -7.36 -12.25
N LYS A 486 28.98 -7.05 -11.05
CA LYS A 486 30.19 -6.22 -10.88
C LYS A 486 31.37 -6.89 -11.62
N ALA A 487 31.49 -6.66 -12.92
CA ALA A 487 32.36 -7.43 -13.80
C ALA A 487 33.82 -7.24 -13.39
N SER A 488 34.58 -8.33 -13.39
CA SER A 488 36.00 -8.29 -13.05
C SER A 488 36.78 -7.54 -14.13
N GLN A 489 37.93 -6.94 -13.79
CA GLN A 489 38.80 -6.27 -14.77
C GLN A 489 39.12 -7.17 -15.98
N GLN A 490 39.17 -8.49 -15.80
CA GLN A 490 39.52 -9.45 -16.85
C GLN A 490 38.41 -9.62 -17.91
N ASP A 491 37.13 -9.51 -17.52
CA ASP A 491 35.98 -9.56 -18.44
C ASP A 491 35.93 -8.30 -19.32
N ILE A 492 36.35 -7.17 -18.76
CA ILE A 492 36.48 -5.89 -19.43
C ILE A 492 37.61 -5.91 -20.49
N PHE A 493 38.72 -6.61 -20.21
CA PHE A 493 39.85 -6.74 -21.16
C PHE A 493 39.53 -7.63 -22.37
N ASN A 494 38.68 -8.64 -22.23
CA ASN A 494 38.26 -9.49 -23.36
C ASN A 494 37.32 -8.76 -24.36
N ILE A 495 36.75 -7.62 -23.96
CA ILE A 495 35.89 -6.76 -24.80
C ILE A 495 36.72 -5.76 -25.64
N LEU A 496 38.00 -5.55 -25.33
CA LEU A 496 38.88 -4.58 -26.00
C LEU A 496 39.20 -4.89 -27.49
N GLY A 497 38.65 -5.97 -28.04
CA GLY A 497 38.67 -6.23 -29.49
C GLY A 497 37.74 -5.32 -30.31
N GLU A 498 36.83 -4.58 -29.68
CA GLU A 498 35.92 -3.65 -30.35
C GLU A 498 35.95 -2.27 -29.68
N GLU A 499 36.86 -1.39 -30.13
CA GLU A 499 37.01 0.02 -29.70
C GLU A 499 35.69 0.84 -29.71
N GLY A 500 34.65 0.37 -30.42
CA GLY A 500 33.34 1.02 -30.50
C GLY A 500 32.55 0.99 -29.19
N THR A 501 32.60 -0.12 -28.44
CA THR A 501 31.74 -0.36 -27.27
C THR A 501 32.23 0.40 -26.03
N TYR A 502 33.56 0.47 -25.82
CA TYR A 502 34.16 1.20 -24.70
C TYR A 502 33.94 2.71 -24.81
N THR A 503 34.05 3.24 -26.03
CA THR A 503 33.79 4.66 -26.34
C THR A 503 32.31 5.02 -26.14
N LEU A 504 31.40 4.07 -26.36
CA LEU A 504 29.97 4.23 -26.13
C LEU A 504 29.63 4.24 -24.62
N ILE A 505 30.22 3.32 -23.84
CA ILE A 505 30.05 3.23 -22.38
C ILE A 505 30.58 4.50 -21.68
N LEU A 506 31.77 4.98 -22.07
CA LEU A 506 32.36 6.21 -21.51
C LEU A 506 31.54 7.46 -21.86
N ARG A 507 30.90 7.50 -23.03
CA ARG A 507 29.97 8.57 -23.43
C ARG A 507 28.65 8.54 -22.68
N ILE A 508 28.14 7.36 -22.36
CA ILE A 508 26.86 7.17 -21.66
C ILE A 508 26.99 7.46 -20.16
N LEU A 509 28.16 7.20 -19.55
CA LEU A 509 28.41 7.41 -18.12
C LEU A 509 28.94 8.81 -17.75
N GLY A 510 29.06 9.73 -18.71
CA GLY A 510 29.43 11.13 -18.45
C GLY A 510 30.88 11.37 -18.03
N TYR A 511 31.79 10.38 -18.18
CA TYR A 511 33.22 10.58 -17.98
C TYR A 511 33.82 11.27 -19.21
N TYR A 512 34.05 12.58 -19.14
CA TYR A 512 35.03 13.25 -19.98
C TYR A 512 36.36 13.29 -19.23
N PRO A 513 37.41 12.56 -19.63
CA PRO A 513 38.73 12.84 -19.12
C PRO A 513 39.39 13.85 -20.07
N PHE A 514 39.43 15.11 -19.64
CA PHE A 514 40.57 15.97 -19.95
C PHE A 514 41.80 15.34 -19.30
N ASP A 515 42.41 14.35 -19.95
CA ASP A 515 43.64 13.76 -19.43
C ASP A 515 44.61 13.44 -20.57
N SER A 516 45.84 13.93 -20.40
CA SER A 516 46.96 13.87 -21.34
C SER A 516 47.31 12.45 -21.80
N THR A 517 46.82 11.43 -21.10
CA THR A 517 47.06 10.01 -21.33
C THR A 517 46.50 9.52 -22.68
N LEU A 518 45.36 10.06 -23.16
CA LEU A 518 44.81 9.72 -24.48
C LEU A 518 45.50 10.47 -25.64
N LYS A 519 46.16 11.60 -25.36
CA LYS A 519 46.97 12.32 -26.36
C LYS A 519 48.18 11.47 -26.79
N ASN A 520 48.71 10.66 -25.87
CA ASN A 520 49.77 9.70 -26.16
C ASN A 520 49.28 8.51 -27.01
N LEU A 521 48.02 8.08 -26.85
CA LEU A 521 47.42 7.05 -27.70
C LEU A 521 47.06 7.55 -29.10
N ALA A 522 46.65 8.81 -29.24
CA ALA A 522 46.44 9.43 -30.55
C ALA A 522 47.75 9.63 -31.34
N ASN A 523 48.87 9.88 -30.65
CA ASN A 523 50.19 10.01 -31.28
C ASN A 523 50.79 8.66 -31.73
N LEU A 524 50.39 7.54 -31.12
CA LEU A 524 50.76 6.19 -31.58
C LEU A 524 50.12 5.81 -32.93
N ARG A 525 49.14 6.57 -33.41
CA ARG A 525 48.50 6.34 -34.72
C ARG A 525 49.25 6.99 -35.90
N PHE A 526 50.33 7.74 -35.66
CA PHE A 526 51.07 8.48 -36.69
C PHE A 526 52.60 8.30 -36.65
N GLU A 527 53.15 7.40 -35.84
CA GLU A 527 54.57 7.01 -35.95
C GLU A 527 54.71 5.53 -36.36
N VAL A 528 54.95 5.37 -37.67
CA VAL A 528 55.28 4.19 -38.52
C VAL A 528 54.25 3.07 -38.62
#